data_AF-A0A7S1FBZ9-F1
#
_entry.id   AF-A0A7S1FBZ9-F1
#
_cell.length_a   1.000
_cell.length_b   1.000
_cell.length_c   1.000
_cell.angle_alpha   90.00
_cell.angle_beta   90.00
_cell.angle_gamma   90.00
#
_symmetry.space_group_name_H-M   'P 1'
#
loop_
_entity.id
_entity.type
_entity.pdbx_description
1 polymer ?
#
loop_
_entity_poly.entity_id
_entity_poly.type
_entity_poly.pdbx_seq_one_letter_code
_entity_poly.pdbx_strand_id
1 'polypeptide(L)'
;DGKEIFSFGVNERWLPEPLPVGEHAAKKLAFYQNMPWDRISELMSGARVMRDRSVRPSRAVALLTLTAIHDIMKNTDILPAVQPEHAPFEGHAVGETINDHDLALAYVLEHFPAILPSYRDLAPGQRAPILFTQGKMGFNNGWL
;
A
#
# COMPACT_ATOMS: atom_id res chain seq x y z
N ASP A 1 5.91 9.06 14.30
CA ASP A 1 7.14 8.44 13.76
C ASP A 1 6.97 6.96 13.39
N GLY A 2 5.75 6.41 13.34
CA GLY A 2 5.55 4.97 13.06
C GLY A 2 5.70 4.05 14.27
N LYS A 3 6.26 4.53 15.39
CA LYS A 3 6.52 3.75 16.61
C LYS A 3 5.29 3.05 17.16
N GLU A 4 4.12 3.66 17.00
CA GLU A 4 2.84 3.14 17.50
C GLU A 4 2.00 2.38 16.45
N ILE A 5 2.49 2.29 15.20
CA ILE A 5 1.74 1.74 14.05
C ILE A 5 1.98 0.22 13.92
N PHE A 6 3.09 -0.31 14.45
CA PHE A 6 3.28 -1.75 14.60
C PHE A 6 2.26 -2.34 15.58
N SER A 7 1.91 -3.62 15.42
CA SER A 7 0.90 -4.31 16.27
C SER A 7 0.99 -3.90 17.73
N PHE A 8 2.17 -4.00 18.36
CA PHE A 8 2.39 -3.58 19.75
C PHE A 8 3.28 -2.33 19.90
N GLY A 9 3.90 -1.87 18.82
CA GLY A 9 4.87 -0.78 18.82
C GLY A 9 6.28 -1.23 19.20
N VAL A 10 7.18 -0.25 19.35
CA VAL A 10 8.55 -0.45 19.84
C VAL A 10 8.85 0.48 21.01
N ASN A 11 9.74 0.08 21.92
CA ASN A 11 10.17 0.90 23.04
C ASN A 11 11.21 1.97 22.61
N GLU A 12 11.73 2.75 23.56
CA GLU A 12 12.75 3.78 23.30
C GLU A 12 14.06 3.25 22.71
N ARG A 13 14.30 1.93 22.83
CA ARG A 13 15.47 1.25 22.26
C ARG A 13 15.17 0.60 20.92
N TRP A 14 14.02 0.90 20.30
CA TRP A 14 13.56 0.30 19.05
C TRP A 14 13.35 -1.22 19.11
N LEU A 15 13.14 -1.78 20.31
CA LEU A 15 12.79 -3.19 20.48
C LEU A 15 11.27 -3.35 20.50
N PRO A 16 10.71 -4.41 19.89
CA PRO A 16 9.27 -4.67 19.93
C PRO A 16 8.73 -4.73 21.36
N GLU A 17 7.60 -4.06 21.62
CA GLU A 17 6.90 -4.19 22.89
C GLU A 17 6.27 -5.58 22.98
N PRO A 18 6.33 -6.26 24.15
CA PRO A 18 5.79 -7.61 24.31
C PRO A 18 4.26 -7.61 24.38
N LEU A 19 3.65 -6.47 24.75
CA LEU A 19 2.21 -6.30 24.91
C LEU A 19 1.79 -4.92 24.39
N PRO A 20 0.59 -4.80 23.82
CA PRO A 20 0.09 -3.50 23.39
C PRO A 20 -0.32 -2.64 24.59
N VAL A 21 -0.08 -1.35 24.47
CA VAL A 21 -0.42 -0.33 25.48
C VAL A 21 -1.29 0.77 24.86
N GLY A 22 -1.99 1.53 25.71
CA GLY A 22 -2.82 2.67 25.31
C GLY A 22 -4.26 2.33 24.95
N GLU A 23 -4.98 3.33 24.44
CA GLU A 23 -6.43 3.29 24.17
C GLU A 23 -6.85 2.15 23.22
N HIS A 24 -5.99 1.80 22.27
CA HIS A 24 -6.27 0.75 21.28
C HIS A 24 -5.67 -0.62 21.64
N ALA A 25 -5.24 -0.85 22.89
CA ALA A 25 -4.52 -2.06 23.26
C ALA A 25 -5.29 -3.37 22.97
N ALA A 26 -6.60 -3.40 23.25
CA ALA A 26 -7.44 -4.56 22.96
C ALA A 26 -7.56 -4.84 21.46
N LYS A 27 -7.77 -3.79 20.65
CA LYS A 27 -7.79 -3.88 19.18
C LYS A 27 -6.45 -4.40 18.66
N LYS A 28 -5.35 -3.87 19.21
CA LYS A 28 -3.96 -4.27 18.97
C LYS A 28 -3.70 -5.75 19.19
N LEU A 29 -4.12 -6.26 20.33
CA LEU A 29 -3.99 -7.67 20.67
C LEU A 29 -4.84 -8.55 19.74
N ALA A 30 -6.08 -8.16 19.46
CA ALA A 30 -6.99 -8.92 18.62
C ALA A 30 -6.46 -9.06 17.18
N PHE A 31 -5.97 -7.99 16.56
CA PHE A 31 -5.31 -8.07 15.25
C PHE A 31 -4.11 -9.01 15.30
N TYR A 32 -3.22 -8.85 16.28
CA TYR A 32 -2.04 -9.71 16.40
C TYR A 32 -2.40 -11.19 16.53
N GLN A 33 -3.46 -11.53 17.25
CA GLN A 33 -3.88 -12.92 17.44
C GLN A 33 -4.57 -13.51 16.20
N ASN A 34 -5.29 -12.70 15.43
CA ASN A 34 -6.09 -13.17 14.29
C ASN A 34 -5.38 -13.02 12.94
N MET A 35 -4.31 -12.25 12.86
CA MET A 35 -3.54 -12.07 11.63
C MET A 35 -2.84 -13.38 11.25
N PRO A 36 -2.97 -13.85 9.99
CA PRO A 36 -2.31 -15.07 9.53
C PRO A 36 -0.83 -14.81 9.24
N TRP A 37 -0.02 -14.61 10.30
CA TRP A 37 1.41 -14.26 10.20
C TRP A 37 2.24 -15.22 9.38
N ASP A 38 1.89 -16.51 9.39
CA ASP A 38 2.55 -17.52 8.58
C ASP A 38 2.37 -17.25 7.09
N ARG A 39 1.17 -16.89 6.65
CA ARG A 39 0.89 -16.52 5.25
C ARG A 39 1.63 -15.26 4.83
N ILE A 40 1.73 -14.27 5.73
CA ILE A 40 2.53 -13.07 5.48
C ILE A 40 4.01 -13.43 5.35
N SER A 41 4.52 -14.29 6.23
CA SER A 41 5.92 -14.76 6.18
C SER A 41 6.22 -15.54 4.91
N GLU A 42 5.29 -16.41 4.48
CA GLU A 42 5.35 -17.14 3.21
C GLU A 42 5.35 -16.18 2.02
N LEU A 43 4.45 -15.19 2.00
CA LEU A 43 4.39 -14.17 0.95
C LEU A 43 5.70 -13.39 0.85
N MET A 44 6.22 -12.90 1.99
CA MET A 44 7.46 -12.12 2.04
C MET A 44 8.67 -12.95 1.63
N SER A 45 8.68 -14.25 1.97
CA SER A 45 9.73 -15.18 1.56
C SER A 45 9.63 -15.52 0.06
N GLY A 46 8.41 -15.77 -0.44
CA GLY A 46 8.13 -16.03 -1.86
C GLY A 46 8.49 -14.84 -2.75
N ALA A 47 8.20 -13.63 -2.29
CA ALA A 47 8.60 -12.37 -2.92
C ALA A 47 10.11 -12.06 -2.75
N ARG A 48 10.85 -12.90 -2.02
CA ARG A 48 12.28 -12.74 -1.71
C ARG A 48 12.58 -11.42 -1.02
N VAL A 49 11.63 -10.88 -0.26
CA VAL A 49 11.83 -9.71 0.60
C VAL A 49 12.59 -10.12 1.86
N MET A 50 12.32 -11.33 2.37
CA MET A 50 13.06 -11.94 3.46
C MET A 50 13.59 -13.34 3.07
N ARG A 51 14.63 -13.79 3.75
CA ARG A 51 15.15 -15.17 3.70
C ARG A 51 15.70 -15.54 5.07
N ASP A 52 15.28 -16.68 5.62
CA ASP A 52 15.80 -17.19 6.90
C ASP A 52 15.74 -16.15 8.03
N ARG A 53 14.63 -15.38 8.09
CA ARG A 53 14.41 -14.24 9.02
C ARG A 53 15.33 -13.02 8.81
N SER A 54 16.21 -13.03 7.81
CA SER A 54 16.95 -11.85 7.38
C SER A 54 16.17 -11.08 6.31
N VAL A 55 16.12 -9.76 6.43
CA VAL A 55 15.51 -8.87 5.43
C VAL A 55 16.51 -8.57 4.32
N ARG A 56 16.04 -8.54 3.07
CA ARG A 56 16.83 -8.05 1.93
C ARG A 56 16.54 -6.56 1.72
N PRO A 57 17.46 -5.64 2.08
CA PRO A 57 17.15 -4.22 2.20
C PRO A 57 16.59 -3.61 0.91
N SER A 58 17.19 -3.90 -0.25
CA SER A 58 16.71 -3.35 -1.53
C SER A 58 15.29 -3.76 -1.91
N ARG A 59 14.90 -5.00 -1.57
CA ARG A 59 13.53 -5.51 -1.82
C ARG A 59 12.54 -4.94 -0.82
N ALA A 60 12.94 -4.83 0.44
CA ALA A 60 12.12 -4.20 1.48
C ALA A 60 11.90 -2.71 1.18
N VAL A 61 12.94 -1.98 0.77
CA VAL A 61 12.81 -0.59 0.34
C VAL A 61 11.86 -0.46 -0.84
N ALA A 62 12.00 -1.31 -1.88
CA ALA A 62 11.09 -1.28 -3.02
C ALA A 62 9.62 -1.52 -2.61
N LEU A 63 9.37 -2.48 -1.73
CA LEU A 63 8.04 -2.73 -1.18
C LEU A 63 7.50 -1.51 -0.41
N LEU A 64 8.32 -0.94 0.49
CA LEU A 64 7.94 0.22 1.30
C LEU A 64 7.68 1.47 0.43
N THR A 65 8.47 1.67 -0.62
CA THR A 65 8.27 2.75 -1.59
C THR A 65 6.95 2.58 -2.34
N LEU A 66 6.61 1.36 -2.79
CA LEU A 66 5.32 1.10 -3.42
C LEU A 66 4.17 1.39 -2.45
N THR A 67 4.29 0.96 -1.19
CA THR A 67 3.29 1.31 -0.16
C THR A 67 3.30 2.80 0.22
N ALA A 68 4.32 3.58 -0.08
CA ALA A 68 4.23 5.02 0.11
C ALA A 68 3.50 5.68 -1.06
N ILE A 69 3.75 5.19 -2.28
CA ILE A 69 3.12 5.70 -3.51
C ILE A 69 1.62 5.41 -3.51
N HIS A 70 1.15 4.23 -3.04
CA HIS A 70 -0.28 3.91 -2.97
C HIS A 70 -1.08 4.95 -2.17
N ASP A 71 -0.46 5.54 -1.16
CA ASP A 71 -1.08 6.50 -0.25
C ASP A 71 -1.03 7.95 -0.76
N ILE A 72 -0.35 8.23 -1.87
CA ILE A 72 -0.24 9.61 -2.38
C ILE A 72 -1.62 10.22 -2.65
N MET A 73 -2.55 9.39 -3.14
CA MET A 73 -3.92 9.79 -3.47
C MET A 73 -4.82 9.96 -2.23
N LYS A 74 -4.30 9.79 -1.01
CA LYS A 74 -5.00 10.25 0.20
C LYS A 74 -4.96 11.79 0.32
N ASN A 75 -4.09 12.47 -0.42
CA ASN A 75 -4.13 13.92 -0.52
C ASN A 75 -5.24 14.35 -1.48
N THR A 76 -6.30 14.93 -0.93
CA THR A 76 -7.49 15.35 -1.67
C THR A 76 -7.21 16.44 -2.70
N ASP A 77 -6.15 17.23 -2.52
CA ASP A 77 -5.82 18.35 -3.41
C ASP A 77 -5.27 17.90 -4.77
N ILE A 78 -4.85 16.65 -4.88
CA ILE A 78 -4.23 16.09 -6.10
C ILE A 78 -5.05 14.96 -6.74
N LEU A 79 -6.27 14.74 -6.26
CA LEU A 79 -7.16 13.71 -6.80
C LEU A 79 -7.55 14.04 -8.25
N PRO A 80 -7.50 13.04 -9.16
CA PRO A 80 -7.87 13.25 -10.55
C PRO A 80 -9.38 13.35 -10.72
N ALA A 81 -9.80 14.14 -11.72
CA ALA A 81 -11.15 14.10 -12.27
C ALA A 81 -11.15 13.33 -13.60
N VAL A 82 -12.25 12.64 -13.89
CA VAL A 82 -12.36 11.83 -15.12
C VAL A 82 -12.39 12.74 -16.36
N GLN A 83 -11.41 12.59 -17.24
CA GLN A 83 -11.38 13.27 -18.53
C GLN A 83 -12.40 12.69 -19.53
N PRO A 84 -12.95 13.50 -20.46
CA PRO A 84 -13.96 13.07 -21.42
C PRO A 84 -13.62 11.78 -22.19
N GLU A 85 -12.35 11.61 -22.59
CA GLU A 85 -11.83 10.47 -23.35
C GLU A 85 -11.73 9.16 -22.55
N HIS A 86 -11.80 9.23 -21.22
CA HIS A 86 -11.70 8.07 -20.31
C HIS A 86 -13.04 7.74 -19.64
N ALA A 87 -14.10 8.48 -19.96
CA ALA A 87 -15.39 8.29 -19.35
C ALA A 87 -16.24 7.20 -20.05
N PRO A 88 -17.07 6.46 -19.29
CA PRO A 88 -17.07 6.40 -17.81
C PRO A 88 -15.86 5.61 -17.30
N PHE A 89 -15.37 5.95 -16.10
CA PHE A 89 -14.29 5.20 -15.45
C PHE A 89 -14.78 4.62 -14.12
N GLU A 90 -14.89 3.29 -14.04
CA GLU A 90 -15.29 2.54 -12.82
C GLU A 90 -16.53 3.13 -12.10
N GLY A 91 -17.50 3.64 -12.87
CA GLY A 91 -18.73 4.23 -12.36
C GLY A 91 -18.73 5.76 -12.25
N HIS A 92 -17.59 6.42 -12.43
CA HIS A 92 -17.48 7.89 -12.41
C HIS A 92 -17.75 8.52 -13.77
N ALA A 93 -18.49 9.64 -13.76
CA ALA A 93 -18.84 10.42 -14.94
C ALA A 93 -17.74 11.42 -15.33
N VAL A 94 -17.84 11.99 -16.54
CA VAL A 94 -16.94 13.07 -17.00
C VAL A 94 -16.92 14.23 -15.99
N GLY A 95 -15.72 14.67 -15.61
CA GLY A 95 -15.50 15.78 -14.68
C GLY A 95 -15.71 15.43 -13.21
N GLU A 96 -16.14 14.21 -12.88
CA GLU A 96 -16.27 13.75 -11.51
C GLU A 96 -14.89 13.44 -10.91
N THR A 97 -14.64 13.92 -9.69
CA THR A 97 -13.42 13.62 -8.92
C THR A 97 -13.47 12.22 -8.34
N ILE A 98 -12.42 11.44 -8.56
CA ILE A 98 -12.28 10.09 -7.99
C ILE A 98 -11.77 10.25 -6.55
N ASN A 99 -12.66 10.07 -5.56
CA ASN A 99 -12.34 10.25 -4.13
C ASN A 99 -11.77 8.99 -3.47
N ASP A 100 -11.96 7.82 -4.10
CA ASP A 100 -11.33 6.59 -3.65
C ASP A 100 -9.86 6.60 -4.07
N HIS A 101 -8.95 6.56 -3.10
CA HIS A 101 -7.51 6.72 -3.35
C HIS A 101 -6.90 5.58 -4.18
N ASP A 102 -7.39 4.35 -4.02
CA ASP A 102 -6.93 3.20 -4.81
C ASP A 102 -7.35 3.37 -6.28
N LEU A 103 -8.61 3.75 -6.52
CA LEU A 103 -9.13 4.03 -7.86
C LEU A 103 -8.48 5.27 -8.50
N ALA A 104 -8.21 6.32 -7.71
CA ALA A 104 -7.53 7.51 -8.17
C ALA A 104 -6.12 7.18 -8.66
N LEU A 105 -5.38 6.36 -7.91
CA LEU A 105 -4.04 5.94 -8.34
C LEU A 105 -4.13 5.02 -9.57
N ALA A 106 -5.09 4.10 -9.61
CA ALA A 106 -5.34 3.25 -10.78
C ALA A 106 -5.55 4.09 -12.04
N TYR A 107 -6.39 5.13 -11.95
CA TYR A 107 -6.68 6.06 -13.04
C TYR A 107 -5.42 6.76 -13.55
N VAL A 108 -4.56 7.24 -12.65
CA VAL A 108 -3.27 7.87 -13.01
C VAL A 108 -2.33 6.87 -13.67
N LEU A 109 -2.22 5.64 -13.14
CA LEU A 109 -1.35 4.61 -13.71
C LEU A 109 -1.82 4.12 -15.08
N GLU A 110 -3.13 4.09 -15.32
CA GLU A 110 -3.72 3.63 -16.58
C GLU A 110 -3.66 4.70 -17.67
N HIS A 111 -4.06 5.93 -17.34
CA HIS A 111 -4.27 6.99 -18.33
C HIS A 111 -3.15 8.03 -18.38
N PHE A 112 -2.42 8.23 -17.27
CA PHE A 112 -1.37 9.25 -17.16
C PHE A 112 -0.04 8.68 -16.65
N PRO A 113 0.49 7.58 -17.21
CA PRO A 113 1.71 6.96 -16.71
C PRO A 113 2.91 7.91 -16.76
N ALA A 114 2.89 8.92 -17.64
CA ALA A 114 3.93 9.93 -17.75
C ALA A 114 4.11 10.82 -16.50
N ILE A 115 3.09 10.92 -15.63
CA ILE A 115 3.19 11.62 -14.33
C ILE A 115 4.15 10.87 -13.39
N LEU A 116 4.32 9.56 -13.60
CA LEU A 116 5.25 8.70 -12.87
C LEU A 116 6.28 8.12 -13.86
N PRO A 117 7.31 8.89 -14.27
CA PRO A 117 8.26 8.45 -15.31
C PRO A 117 8.90 7.10 -15.01
N SER A 118 9.21 6.82 -13.74
CA SER A 118 9.75 5.54 -13.29
C SER A 118 8.81 4.36 -13.50
N TYR A 119 7.48 4.57 -13.47
CA TYR A 119 6.48 3.57 -13.82
C TYR A 119 6.29 3.47 -15.34
N ARG A 120 6.21 4.60 -16.05
CA ARG A 120 6.13 4.64 -17.52
C ARG A 120 7.28 3.89 -18.19
N ASP A 121 8.49 3.97 -17.64
CA ASP A 121 9.65 3.39 -18.31
C ASP A 121 9.81 1.88 -18.05
N LEU A 122 8.94 1.28 -17.22
CA LEU A 122 8.87 -0.17 -17.04
C LEU A 122 8.35 -0.86 -18.30
N ALA A 123 8.79 -2.09 -18.55
CA ALA A 123 8.20 -2.91 -19.60
C ALA A 123 6.72 -3.23 -19.28
N PRO A 124 5.83 -3.43 -20.27
CA PRO A 124 4.41 -3.72 -20.02
C PRO A 124 4.16 -4.85 -19.02
N GLY A 125 4.95 -5.94 -19.09
CA GLY A 125 4.85 -7.07 -18.15
C GLY A 125 5.26 -6.75 -16.71
N GLN A 126 5.99 -5.66 -16.48
CA GLN A 126 6.36 -5.17 -15.15
C GLN A 126 5.35 -4.16 -14.60
N ARG A 127 4.62 -3.45 -15.48
CA ARG A 127 3.56 -2.51 -15.08
C ARG A 127 2.31 -3.22 -14.59
N ALA A 128 1.89 -4.28 -15.28
CA ALA A 128 0.65 -4.98 -14.98
C ALA A 128 0.54 -5.45 -13.51
N PRO A 129 1.58 -6.06 -12.89
CA PRO A 129 1.54 -6.41 -11.47
C PRO A 129 1.43 -5.19 -10.53
N ILE A 130 2.03 -4.05 -10.90
CA ILE A 130 1.95 -2.81 -10.11
C ILE A 130 0.53 -2.24 -10.20
N LEU A 131 -0.02 -2.08 -11.40
CA LEU A 131 -1.40 -1.60 -11.58
C LEU A 131 -2.39 -2.49 -10.83
N PHE A 132 -2.24 -3.81 -10.93
CA PHE A 132 -3.10 -4.75 -10.21
C PHE A 132 -2.99 -4.63 -8.69
N THR A 133 -1.78 -4.60 -8.15
CA THR A 133 -1.56 -4.54 -6.69
C THR A 133 -1.95 -3.20 -6.08
N GLN A 134 -1.71 -2.11 -6.79
CA GLN A 134 -1.95 -0.75 -6.28
C GLN A 134 -3.39 -0.26 -6.53
N GLY A 135 -4.05 -0.71 -7.61
CA GLY A 135 -5.35 -0.16 -8.01
C GLY A 135 -6.54 -1.11 -7.93
N LYS A 136 -6.32 -2.43 -7.75
CA LYS A 136 -7.40 -3.43 -7.85
C LYS A 136 -7.45 -4.44 -6.71
N MET A 137 -6.39 -4.56 -5.93
CA MET A 137 -6.30 -5.55 -4.85
C MET A 137 -6.92 -5.04 -3.53
N GLY A 138 -7.15 -3.72 -3.39
CA GLY A 138 -7.63 -3.12 -2.14
C GLY A 138 -6.70 -3.47 -0.98
N PHE A 139 -5.39 -3.31 -1.16
CA PHE A 139 -4.36 -3.77 -0.22
C PHE A 139 -4.34 -2.88 1.04
N ASN A 140 -5.34 -3.03 1.90
CA ASN A 140 -5.45 -2.31 3.16
C ASN A 140 -5.11 -3.25 4.32
N ASN A 141 -3.87 -3.17 4.82
CA ASN A 141 -3.48 -3.82 6.07
C ASN A 141 -3.76 -2.94 7.31
N GLY A 142 -4.60 -1.92 7.14
CA GLY A 142 -5.04 -1.06 8.22
C GLY A 142 -5.92 -1.80 9.23
N TRP A 143 -5.91 -1.28 10.45
CA TRP A 143 -6.77 -1.73 11.55
C TRP A 143 -8.24 -1.47 11.20
N LEU A 144 -8.96 -2.46 10.65
CA LEU A 144 -10.44 -2.47 10.56
C LEU A 144 -11.04 -2.02 11.89
#